data_AF-H6BSC3-F1
#
_entry.id   AF-H6BSC3-F1
#
_cell.length_a   1.000
_cell.length_b   1.000
_cell.length_c   1.000
_cell.angle_alpha   90.00
_cell.angle_beta   90.00
_cell.angle_gamma   90.00
#
_symmetry.space_group_name_H-M   'P 1'
#
loop_
_entity.id
_entity.type
_entity.pdbx_description
1 polymer ?
#
loop_
_entity_poly.entity_id
_entity_poly.type
_entity_poly.pdbx_seq_one_letter_code
_entity_poly.pdbx_strand_id
1 'polypeptide(L)'
;MGTMPEDLQWFAQRTIALAAEARDTLQQNRAALPSVPVSLSDADPAIATLQDGALITTRQKELFWYWDMFGVIGLTYCIRQIAVEEAHAEDQTGVNAKGLKRKRTSTPEHNSSVDNDYDDPDDHSSWRKLVQDCDKREHSRALFYISSLPAEVITALIREDLPSKMQERQFKHKYSKQVEIQNTPGTHNVYIARALKPAPTHGPQDGNVAPCSSESTSDSMLTGWGLSLRQMKEVVDTVTKYINVGSDGSEALALAIDSHGADLIDSLDYTAQRKFGAGNNKDNFEGHRLWTENFRSNYLYHLDQLKEKGMDQRLDQPLRRCLTYTGLSKNVLGRVPKHWNPGDSGSPLLGLLLAVCQHLFGKDFDIKDSTYQVFRTVQVEDIGLDEMLTCILTSANARDGGLNFTWPGGSTGNRSSLDDANYLEGLKKNRDYIRDTGYQAANIQDSCDRIHRARRTLGLTIQNRQTLKEVEAENEELSELIEEVETEAKWLAAVDQNLTLERVLEAEEARKLEREAREAEEEALQAERDIELARLLKELEQEQ
;
A
#
# COMPACT_ATOMS: atom_id res chain seq x y z
N MET A 1 60.48 -20.81 -53.45
CA MET A 1 59.92 -20.72 -52.10
C MET A 1 59.20 -19.38 -51.99
N GLY A 2 57.88 -19.37 -52.13
CA GLY A 2 57.08 -18.17 -51.90
C GLY A 2 56.90 -18.02 -50.39
N THR A 3 57.37 -16.92 -49.82
CA THR A 3 57.02 -16.52 -48.46
C THR A 3 55.51 -16.38 -48.38
N MET A 4 54.83 -17.15 -47.51
CA MET A 4 53.46 -16.80 -47.16
C MET A 4 53.50 -15.46 -46.41
N PRO A 5 52.54 -14.55 -46.66
CA PRO A 5 52.68 -13.16 -46.25
C PRO A 5 52.55 -13.04 -44.73
N GLU A 6 53.33 -12.15 -44.12
CA GLU A 6 53.14 -11.68 -42.73
C GLU A 6 51.68 -11.30 -42.43
N ASP A 7 50.90 -11.02 -43.48
CA ASP A 7 49.48 -10.71 -43.44
C ASP A 7 48.63 -11.78 -42.72
N LEU A 8 48.85 -13.09 -42.90
CA LEU A 8 47.96 -14.11 -42.28
C LEU A 8 48.08 -14.20 -40.76
N GLN A 9 49.31 -14.10 -40.24
CA GLN A 9 49.56 -14.11 -38.80
C GLN A 9 49.07 -12.80 -38.16
N TRP A 10 49.27 -11.68 -38.86
CA TRP A 10 48.71 -10.38 -38.47
C TRP A 10 47.18 -10.40 -38.45
N PHE A 11 46.53 -11.00 -39.45
CA PHE A 11 45.07 -11.16 -39.51
C PHE A 11 44.56 -11.98 -38.33
N ALA A 12 45.15 -13.15 -38.03
CA ALA A 12 44.70 -13.98 -36.91
C ALA A 12 44.82 -13.25 -35.56
N GLN A 13 45.93 -12.56 -35.30
CA GLN A 13 46.11 -11.78 -34.07
C GLN A 13 45.15 -10.58 -33.97
N ARG A 14 44.89 -9.92 -35.11
CA ARG A 14 43.95 -8.79 -35.16
C ARG A 14 42.52 -9.25 -34.90
N THR A 15 42.12 -10.40 -35.45
CA THR A 15 40.79 -10.98 -35.25
C THR A 15 40.57 -11.38 -33.78
N ILE A 16 41.56 -11.98 -33.12
CA ILE A 16 41.49 -12.30 -31.68
C ILE A 16 41.33 -11.04 -30.82
N ALA A 17 42.09 -9.98 -31.12
CA ALA A 17 42.01 -8.73 -30.37
C ALA A 17 40.63 -8.05 -30.52
N LEU A 18 40.05 -8.07 -31.73
CA LEU A 18 38.72 -7.52 -31.99
C LEU A 18 37.61 -8.31 -31.29
N ALA A 19 37.71 -9.65 -31.26
CA ALA A 19 36.76 -10.50 -30.54
C ALA A 19 36.78 -10.24 -29.01
N ALA A 20 37.96 -10.02 -28.44
CA ALA A 20 38.11 -9.67 -27.02
C ALA A 20 37.51 -8.30 -26.69
N GLU A 21 37.77 -7.27 -27.52
CA GLU A 21 37.20 -5.92 -27.37
C GLU A 21 35.66 -5.93 -27.48
N ALA A 22 35.13 -6.72 -28.42
CA ALA A 22 33.69 -6.89 -28.58
C ALA A 22 33.04 -7.58 -27.36
N ARG A 23 33.70 -8.61 -26.79
CA ARG A 23 33.22 -9.29 -25.57
C ARG A 23 33.17 -8.34 -24.37
N ASP A 24 34.19 -7.51 -24.17
CA ASP A 24 34.23 -6.54 -23.06
C ASP A 24 33.11 -5.49 -23.19
N THR A 25 32.86 -5.02 -24.42
CA THR A 25 31.76 -4.08 -24.71
C THR A 25 30.39 -4.70 -24.40
N LEU A 26 30.20 -5.98 -24.75
CA LEU A 26 28.96 -6.72 -24.50
C LEU A 26 28.71 -6.94 -23.00
N GLN A 27 29.76 -7.19 -22.21
CA GLN A 27 29.66 -7.27 -20.75
C GLN A 27 29.28 -5.93 -20.11
N GLN A 28 29.83 -4.82 -20.60
CA GLN A 28 29.46 -3.48 -20.12
C GLN A 28 27.99 -3.15 -20.43
N ASN A 29 27.52 -3.50 -21.63
CA ASN A 29 26.12 -3.33 -22.02
C ASN A 29 25.16 -4.15 -21.13
N ARG A 30 25.51 -5.41 -20.83
CA ARG A 30 24.72 -6.26 -19.91
C ARG A 30 24.66 -5.69 -18.49
N ALA A 31 25.77 -5.11 -17.99
CA ALA A 31 25.82 -4.50 -16.67
C ALA A 31 25.01 -3.18 -16.57
N ALA A 32 24.77 -2.51 -17.70
CA ALA A 32 24.03 -1.25 -17.77
C ALA A 32 22.50 -1.42 -17.87
N LEU A 33 22.00 -2.65 -18.09
CA LEU A 33 20.56 -2.93 -18.15
C LEU A 33 19.93 -2.86 -16.75
N PRO A 34 18.95 -1.97 -16.49
CA PRO A 34 18.34 -1.85 -15.17
C PRO A 34 17.46 -3.06 -14.84
N SER A 35 17.58 -3.59 -13.62
CA SER A 35 16.68 -4.62 -13.10
C SER A 35 15.30 -4.00 -12.80
N VAL A 36 14.23 -4.55 -13.39
CA VAL A 36 12.87 -4.04 -13.23
C VAL A 36 12.21 -4.73 -12.01
N PRO A 37 11.83 -4.01 -10.94
CA PRO A 37 11.07 -4.60 -9.84
C PRO A 37 9.59 -4.76 -10.26
N VAL A 38 9.05 -5.97 -10.12
CA VAL A 38 7.65 -6.35 -10.49
C VAL A 38 6.72 -6.35 -9.26
N SER A 39 7.01 -5.56 -8.24
CA SER A 39 6.17 -5.44 -7.04
C SER A 39 5.79 -3.99 -6.83
N LEU A 40 4.56 -3.72 -6.34
CA LEU A 40 4.22 -2.47 -5.66
C LEU A 40 5.09 -2.39 -4.41
N SER A 41 6.36 -2.09 -4.61
CA SER A 41 7.32 -1.93 -3.53
C SER A 41 6.93 -0.68 -2.77
N ASP A 42 7.26 -0.62 -1.48
CA ASP A 42 7.15 0.62 -0.69
C ASP A 42 7.95 1.79 -1.32
N ALA A 43 8.76 1.55 -2.36
CA ALA A 43 9.45 2.57 -3.16
C ALA A 43 8.58 3.24 -4.25
N ASP A 44 7.31 2.87 -4.43
CA ASP A 44 6.39 3.65 -5.28
C ASP A 44 6.27 5.08 -4.70
N PRO A 45 6.60 6.14 -5.45
CA PRO A 45 6.55 7.52 -4.96
C PRO A 45 5.20 7.93 -4.38
N ALA A 46 4.09 7.37 -4.89
CA ALA A 46 2.76 7.63 -4.36
C ALA A 46 2.63 7.09 -2.92
N ILE A 47 3.10 5.85 -2.70
CA ILE A 47 3.09 5.17 -1.39
C ILE A 47 4.17 5.77 -0.47
N ALA A 48 5.28 6.28 -1.01
CA ALA A 48 6.31 6.95 -0.23
C ALA A 48 5.76 8.16 0.56
N THR A 49 4.78 8.88 0.00
CA THR A 49 4.11 9.99 0.72
C THR A 49 3.26 9.57 1.92
N LEU A 50 3.05 8.26 2.10
CA LEU A 50 2.36 7.67 3.24
C LEU A 50 3.33 7.20 4.34
N GLN A 51 4.64 7.09 4.06
CA GLN A 51 5.62 6.43 4.94
C GLN A 51 5.86 7.13 6.29
N ASP A 52 5.40 8.37 6.45
CA ASP A 52 5.47 9.08 7.73
C ASP A 52 4.42 8.63 8.75
N GLY A 53 3.40 7.85 8.36
CA GLY A 53 2.37 7.31 9.25
C GLY A 53 2.55 5.82 9.52
N ALA A 54 3.09 5.44 10.68
CA ALA A 54 3.36 4.05 11.07
C ALA A 54 2.11 3.14 11.26
N LEU A 55 0.92 3.55 10.83
CA LEU A 55 -0.34 2.80 10.95
C LEU A 55 -1.21 2.96 9.70
N ILE A 56 -0.71 2.62 8.52
CA ILE A 56 -1.53 2.60 7.31
C ILE A 56 -1.72 1.15 6.90
N THR A 57 -2.97 0.67 6.90
CA THR A 57 -3.30 -0.70 6.49
C THR A 57 -2.99 -0.92 5.02
N THR A 58 -2.84 -2.18 4.62
CA THR A 58 -2.75 -2.56 3.20
C THR A 58 -3.91 -1.97 2.39
N ARG A 59 -5.14 -2.05 2.91
CA ARG A 59 -6.34 -1.49 2.28
C ARG A 59 -6.28 0.03 2.15
N GLN A 60 -5.76 0.75 3.14
CA GLN A 60 -5.55 2.20 3.04
C GLN A 60 -4.46 2.56 2.01
N LYS A 61 -3.36 1.78 1.96
CA LYS A 61 -2.33 1.95 0.93
C LYS A 61 -2.91 1.76 -0.47
N GLU A 62 -3.73 0.73 -0.66
CA GLU A 62 -4.41 0.45 -1.92
C GLU A 62 -5.39 1.58 -2.29
N LEU A 63 -6.29 1.98 -1.38
CA LEU A 63 -7.21 3.09 -1.60
C LEU A 63 -6.47 4.37 -2.00
N PHE A 64 -5.40 4.70 -1.27
CA PHE A 64 -4.59 5.87 -1.55
C PHE A 64 -3.88 5.77 -2.90
N TRP A 65 -3.32 4.61 -3.24
CA TRP A 65 -2.67 4.40 -4.52
C TRP A 65 -3.63 4.60 -5.69
N TYR A 66 -4.83 3.99 -5.63
CA TYR A 66 -5.85 4.17 -6.66
C TYR A 66 -6.34 5.62 -6.76
N TRP A 67 -6.51 6.29 -5.62
CA TRP A 67 -6.82 7.70 -5.55
C TRP A 67 -5.72 8.56 -6.17
N ASP A 68 -4.46 8.32 -5.82
CA ASP A 68 -3.33 9.12 -6.29
C ASP A 68 -3.11 8.94 -7.80
N MET A 69 -3.18 7.68 -8.27
CA MET A 69 -2.90 7.33 -9.66
C MET A 69 -4.02 7.65 -10.63
N PHE A 70 -5.28 7.61 -10.19
CA PHE A 70 -6.44 7.67 -11.09
C PHE A 70 -7.59 8.57 -10.58
N GLY A 71 -7.40 9.27 -9.47
CA GLY A 71 -8.39 10.16 -8.86
C GLY A 71 -9.64 9.42 -8.40
N VAL A 72 -10.79 10.10 -8.42
CA VAL A 72 -12.08 9.55 -7.95
C VAL A 72 -12.53 8.33 -8.76
N ILE A 73 -12.22 8.26 -10.05
CA ILE A 73 -12.57 7.10 -10.90
C ILE A 73 -11.84 5.84 -10.42
N GLY A 74 -10.53 5.93 -10.14
CA GLY A 74 -9.79 4.80 -9.59
C GLY A 74 -10.22 4.46 -8.17
N LEU A 75 -10.50 5.47 -7.35
CA LEU A 75 -10.98 5.26 -5.99
C LEU A 75 -12.33 4.51 -5.98
N THR A 76 -13.28 4.88 -6.85
CA THR A 76 -14.54 4.13 -7.02
C THR A 76 -14.29 2.71 -7.50
N TYR A 77 -13.35 2.50 -8.42
CA TYR A 77 -12.95 1.15 -8.84
C TYR A 77 -12.37 0.32 -7.68
N CYS A 78 -11.50 0.89 -6.85
CA CYS A 78 -10.94 0.21 -5.68
C CYS A 78 -12.03 -0.15 -4.67
N ILE A 79 -12.93 0.78 -4.37
CA ILE A 79 -14.08 0.55 -3.49
C ILE A 79 -14.96 -0.60 -4.00
N ARG A 80 -15.17 -0.69 -5.32
CA ARG A 80 -15.86 -1.82 -5.93
C ARG A 80 -15.12 -3.14 -5.71
N GLN A 81 -13.79 -3.18 -5.86
CA GLN A 81 -13.02 -4.41 -5.61
C GLN A 81 -13.14 -4.86 -4.16
N ILE A 82 -13.00 -3.92 -3.22
CA ILE A 82 -13.26 -4.20 -1.80
C ILE A 82 -14.67 -4.77 -1.63
N ALA A 83 -15.70 -4.15 -2.20
CA ALA A 83 -17.06 -4.65 -2.09
C ALA A 83 -17.26 -6.05 -2.68
N VAL A 84 -16.55 -6.41 -3.76
CA VAL A 84 -16.57 -7.76 -4.34
C VAL A 84 -15.94 -8.77 -3.39
N GLU A 85 -14.77 -8.47 -2.83
CA GLU A 85 -14.10 -9.30 -1.83
C GLU A 85 -15.00 -9.55 -0.62
N GLU A 86 -15.67 -8.50 -0.15
CA GLU A 86 -16.57 -8.59 0.99
C GLU A 86 -17.85 -9.36 0.71
N ALA A 87 -18.44 -9.19 -0.46
CA ALA A 87 -19.57 -10.01 -0.88
C ALA A 87 -19.17 -11.49 -0.93
N HIS A 88 -17.98 -11.81 -1.44
CA HIS A 88 -17.48 -13.18 -1.45
C HIS A 88 -17.19 -13.73 -0.05
N ALA A 89 -16.61 -12.93 0.85
CA ALA A 89 -16.36 -13.33 2.23
C ALA A 89 -17.68 -13.58 3.00
N GLU A 90 -18.71 -12.75 2.78
CA GLU A 90 -20.05 -12.97 3.32
C GLU A 90 -20.67 -14.28 2.82
N ASP A 91 -20.53 -14.57 1.52
CA ASP A 91 -21.05 -15.80 0.92
C ASP A 91 -20.33 -17.05 1.46
N GLN A 92 -19.02 -16.99 1.67
CA GLN A 92 -18.22 -18.11 2.18
C GLN A 92 -18.46 -18.39 3.67
N THR A 93 -18.67 -17.35 4.47
CA THR A 93 -18.85 -17.49 5.93
C THR A 93 -20.29 -17.86 6.31
N GLY A 94 -21.24 -17.81 5.37
CA GLY A 94 -22.65 -18.12 5.63
C GLY A 94 -23.31 -17.17 6.65
N VAL A 95 -22.71 -15.99 6.89
CA VAL A 95 -23.15 -15.01 7.91
C VAL A 95 -24.44 -14.28 7.50
N ASN A 96 -25.01 -14.60 6.34
CA ASN A 96 -26.41 -14.32 6.03
C ASN A 96 -27.33 -15.29 6.77
N ALA A 97 -27.57 -15.11 8.08
CA ALA A 97 -28.79 -15.66 8.69
C ALA A 97 -29.30 -15.01 9.99
N LYS A 98 -28.53 -14.84 11.08
CA LYS A 98 -29.20 -14.64 12.41
C LYS A 98 -28.59 -13.66 13.43
N GLY A 99 -27.36 -13.15 13.28
CA GLY A 99 -26.65 -12.53 14.42
C GLY A 99 -26.48 -11.01 14.43
N LEU A 100 -26.13 -10.38 13.30
CA LEU A 100 -25.53 -9.04 13.29
C LEU A 100 -26.22 -8.02 12.38
N LYS A 101 -27.40 -8.34 11.83
CA LYS A 101 -28.28 -7.33 11.23
C LYS A 101 -28.70 -6.37 12.35
N ARG A 102 -28.50 -5.04 12.19
CA ARG A 102 -29.05 -4.02 13.11
C ARG A 102 -30.54 -4.33 13.30
N LYS A 103 -30.94 -4.92 14.43
CA LYS A 103 -32.36 -5.07 14.77
C LYS A 103 -32.92 -3.66 14.88
N ARG A 104 -33.71 -3.24 13.88
CA ARG A 104 -34.56 -2.06 14.00
C ARG A 104 -35.46 -2.28 15.22
N THR A 105 -35.38 -1.38 16.20
CA THR A 105 -36.47 -1.15 17.14
C THR A 105 -37.59 -0.44 16.36
N SER A 106 -38.34 -1.20 15.57
CA SER A 106 -39.61 -0.74 14.99
C SER A 106 -40.74 -1.45 15.72
N THR A 107 -41.55 -0.66 16.42
CA THR A 107 -42.88 -1.04 16.91
C THR A 107 -43.71 -1.67 15.79
N PRO A 108 -44.47 -2.74 16.04
CA PRO A 108 -45.19 -3.47 15.01
C PRO A 108 -46.57 -2.85 14.78
N GLU A 109 -46.78 -2.09 13.70
CA GLU A 109 -48.14 -1.80 13.23
C GLU A 109 -48.28 -1.87 11.69
N HIS A 110 -49.11 -2.84 11.31
CA HIS A 110 -49.99 -3.01 10.16
C HIS A 110 -49.56 -3.01 8.68
N ASN A 111 -49.99 -4.11 8.05
CA ASN A 111 -50.10 -4.44 6.63
C ASN A 111 -50.75 -3.35 5.75
N SER A 112 -50.17 -3.14 4.56
CA SER A 112 -50.94 -3.17 3.31
C SER A 112 -50.02 -3.49 2.13
N SER A 113 -50.51 -4.40 1.29
CA SER A 113 -49.96 -4.86 0.03
C SER A 113 -49.99 -3.76 -1.04
N VAL A 114 -48.96 -3.71 -1.90
CA VAL A 114 -49.04 -3.66 -3.39
C VAL A 114 -47.61 -3.50 -3.95
N ASP A 115 -47.37 -4.22 -5.03
CA ASP A 115 -46.13 -4.48 -5.77
C ASP A 115 -45.22 -3.27 -6.05
N ASN A 116 -43.92 -3.50 -5.85
CA ASN A 116 -42.85 -3.07 -6.75
C ASN A 116 -41.59 -3.90 -6.46
N ASP A 117 -41.11 -4.59 -7.50
CA ASP A 117 -40.03 -5.58 -7.56
C ASP A 117 -38.61 -5.05 -7.20
N TYR A 118 -38.37 -4.61 -5.95
CA TYR A 118 -36.98 -4.35 -5.49
C TYR A 118 -36.64 -4.80 -4.06
N ASP A 119 -37.62 -5.33 -3.32
CA ASP A 119 -37.42 -5.73 -1.93
C ASP A 119 -37.72 -7.23 -1.80
N ASP A 120 -36.78 -8.08 -2.21
CA ASP A 120 -36.70 -9.43 -1.65
C ASP A 120 -36.06 -9.31 -0.25
N PRO A 121 -36.82 -9.52 0.84
CA PRO A 121 -36.30 -9.42 2.21
C PRO A 121 -35.17 -10.43 2.52
N ASP A 122 -34.96 -11.42 1.64
CA ASP A 122 -33.99 -12.50 1.83
C ASP A 122 -32.64 -12.30 1.12
N ASP A 123 -32.49 -11.33 0.19
CA ASP A 123 -31.26 -11.17 -0.63
C ASP A 123 -30.67 -9.75 -0.66
N HIS A 124 -30.29 -9.21 0.50
CA HIS A 124 -29.72 -7.86 0.60
C HIS A 124 -28.39 -7.82 1.37
N SER A 125 -27.34 -8.43 0.80
CA SER A 125 -25.98 -8.05 1.17
C SER A 125 -25.75 -6.58 0.78
N SER A 126 -25.33 -5.77 1.75
CA SER A 126 -24.99 -4.36 1.55
C SER A 126 -23.89 -4.19 0.49
N TRP A 127 -22.95 -5.13 0.43
CA TRP A 127 -21.84 -5.13 -0.51
C TRP A 127 -22.27 -5.39 -1.95
N ARG A 128 -23.19 -6.34 -2.19
CA ARG A 128 -23.73 -6.58 -3.54
C ARG A 128 -24.38 -5.32 -4.12
N LYS A 129 -25.10 -4.55 -3.29
CA LYS A 129 -25.70 -3.26 -3.70
C LYS A 129 -24.64 -2.24 -4.10
N LEU A 130 -23.53 -2.17 -3.36
CA LEU A 130 -22.40 -1.28 -3.70
C LEU A 130 -21.71 -1.71 -5.00
N VAL A 131 -21.50 -3.02 -5.22
CA VAL A 131 -20.96 -3.55 -6.49
C VAL A 131 -21.85 -3.17 -7.67
N GLN A 132 -23.15 -3.45 -7.56
CA GLN A 132 -24.14 -3.09 -8.58
C GLN A 132 -24.18 -1.59 -8.86
N ASP A 133 -24.03 -0.76 -7.83
CA ASP A 133 -23.97 0.69 -8.00
C ASP A 133 -22.72 1.14 -8.76
N CYS A 134 -21.55 0.58 -8.42
CA CYS A 134 -20.30 0.89 -9.12
C CYS A 134 -20.31 0.41 -10.58
N ASP A 135 -20.99 -0.70 -10.88
CA ASP A 135 -21.13 -1.25 -12.23
C ASP A 135 -21.99 -0.36 -13.16
N LYS A 136 -22.72 0.62 -12.61
CA LYS A 136 -23.43 1.65 -13.38
C LYS A 136 -22.52 2.72 -13.99
N ARG A 137 -21.21 2.64 -13.77
CA ARG A 137 -20.18 3.51 -14.40
C ARG A 137 -20.46 5.00 -14.18
N GLU A 138 -20.69 5.78 -15.23
CA GLU A 138 -21.00 7.21 -15.16
C GLU A 138 -22.29 7.52 -14.39
N HIS A 139 -23.18 6.54 -14.23
CA HIS A 139 -24.40 6.64 -13.43
C HIS A 139 -24.24 6.08 -12.01
N SER A 140 -23.02 5.74 -11.59
CA SER A 140 -22.75 5.30 -10.22
C SER A 140 -22.99 6.44 -9.23
N ARG A 141 -23.80 6.16 -8.21
CA ARG A 141 -24.02 7.08 -7.10
C ARG A 141 -22.79 7.13 -6.20
N ALA A 142 -22.05 6.03 -6.07
CA ALA A 142 -20.76 6.03 -5.39
C ALA A 142 -19.78 7.03 -6.02
N LEU A 143 -19.65 7.02 -7.35
CA LEU A 143 -18.84 8.02 -8.06
C LEU A 143 -19.35 9.45 -7.82
N PHE A 144 -20.67 9.66 -7.86
CA PHE A 144 -21.29 10.95 -7.57
C PHE A 144 -20.92 11.48 -6.17
N TYR A 145 -21.07 10.67 -5.12
CA TYR A 145 -20.79 11.12 -3.75
C TYR A 145 -19.30 11.32 -3.50
N ILE A 146 -18.44 10.40 -3.95
CA ILE A 146 -16.97 10.54 -3.80
C ILE A 146 -16.49 11.81 -4.52
N SER A 147 -16.96 12.06 -5.75
CA SER A 147 -16.60 13.25 -6.52
C SER A 147 -17.16 14.55 -5.95
N SER A 148 -18.13 14.51 -5.03
CA SER A 148 -18.63 15.69 -4.33
C SER A 148 -17.73 16.20 -3.21
N LEU A 149 -16.70 15.43 -2.83
CA LEU A 149 -15.74 15.82 -1.80
C LEU A 149 -14.54 16.57 -2.39
N PRO A 150 -13.97 17.57 -1.70
CA PRO A 150 -12.69 18.15 -2.10
C PRO A 150 -11.56 17.10 -2.09
N ALA A 151 -10.68 17.14 -3.09
CA ALA A 151 -9.54 16.21 -3.21
C ALA A 151 -8.64 16.13 -1.95
N GLU A 152 -8.37 17.27 -1.31
CA GLU A 152 -7.57 17.34 -0.08
C GLU A 152 -8.31 16.71 1.11
N VAL A 153 -9.64 16.80 1.15
CA VAL A 153 -10.48 16.13 2.16
C VAL A 153 -10.51 14.62 1.92
N ILE A 154 -10.65 14.15 0.67
CA ILE A 154 -10.56 12.72 0.33
C ILE A 154 -9.24 12.13 0.84
N THR A 155 -8.13 12.83 0.58
CA THR A 155 -6.80 12.42 1.06
C THR A 155 -6.76 12.31 2.58
N ALA A 156 -7.30 13.30 3.29
CA ALA A 156 -7.33 13.31 4.75
C ALA A 156 -8.25 12.23 5.36
N LEU A 157 -9.32 11.87 4.65
CA LEU A 157 -10.23 10.78 5.04
C LEU A 157 -9.54 9.41 4.91
N ILE A 158 -8.89 9.14 3.77
CA ILE A 158 -8.14 7.88 3.54
C ILE A 158 -7.02 7.71 4.58
N ARG A 159 -6.33 8.79 4.91
CA ARG A 159 -5.26 8.82 5.91
C ARG A 159 -5.75 8.89 7.36
N GLU A 160 -7.05 9.11 7.56
CA GLU A 160 -7.68 9.35 8.87
C GLU A 160 -7.00 10.46 9.70
N ASP A 161 -6.45 11.48 9.03
CA ASP A 161 -5.74 12.59 9.67
C ASP A 161 -6.54 13.92 9.66
N LEU A 162 -7.81 13.86 9.23
CA LEU A 162 -8.71 15.01 9.13
C LEU A 162 -8.73 15.89 10.40
N PRO A 163 -8.78 15.37 11.64
CA PRO A 163 -8.78 16.23 12.82
C PRO A 163 -7.50 17.06 12.97
N SER A 164 -6.33 16.49 12.66
CA SER A 164 -5.05 17.20 12.66
C SER A 164 -4.98 18.23 11.53
N LYS A 165 -5.49 17.89 10.34
CA LYS A 165 -5.60 18.81 9.20
C LYS A 165 -6.49 19.99 9.48
N MET A 166 -7.57 19.79 10.24
CA MET A 166 -8.46 20.86 10.66
C MET A 166 -7.85 21.83 11.69
N GLN A 167 -6.65 21.54 12.22
CA GLN A 167 -5.85 22.51 12.97
C GLN A 167 -4.98 23.40 12.07
N GLU A 168 -4.70 22.98 10.83
CA GLU A 168 -3.96 23.77 9.86
C GLU A 168 -4.83 24.94 9.37
N ARG A 169 -4.40 26.19 9.63
CA ARG A 169 -5.21 27.39 9.35
C ARG A 169 -5.71 27.47 7.91
N GLN A 170 -4.87 27.11 6.93
CA GLN A 170 -5.21 27.16 5.51
C GLN A 170 -6.26 26.11 5.15
N PHE A 171 -6.05 24.86 5.59
CA PHE A 171 -6.97 23.75 5.36
C PHE A 171 -8.33 24.03 6.02
N LYS A 172 -8.33 24.43 7.30
CA LYS A 172 -9.53 24.79 8.05
C LYS A 172 -10.31 25.90 7.37
N HIS A 173 -9.65 26.98 6.97
CA HIS A 173 -10.30 28.11 6.30
C HIS A 173 -10.98 27.68 4.99
N LYS A 174 -10.35 26.78 4.24
CA LYS A 174 -10.84 26.30 2.94
C LYS A 174 -12.01 25.31 3.08
N TYR A 175 -11.96 24.42 4.08
CA TYR A 175 -12.85 23.25 4.12
C TYR A 175 -13.79 23.17 5.32
N SER A 176 -13.70 24.04 6.33
CA SER A 176 -14.54 23.91 7.54
C SER A 176 -16.03 23.85 7.22
N LYS A 177 -16.53 24.71 6.33
CA LYS A 177 -17.95 24.73 5.93
C LYS A 177 -18.42 23.44 5.25
N GLN A 178 -17.51 22.73 4.59
CA GLN A 178 -17.84 21.48 3.90
C GLN A 178 -18.12 20.38 4.90
N VAL A 179 -17.21 20.23 5.87
CA VAL A 179 -17.21 19.13 6.84
C VAL A 179 -17.92 19.46 8.15
N GLU A 180 -18.41 20.70 8.29
CA GLU A 180 -19.22 21.12 9.42
C GLU A 180 -20.50 20.29 9.54
N ILE A 181 -20.83 19.95 10.78
CA ILE A 181 -22.04 19.22 11.14
C ILE A 181 -23.26 20.12 10.90
N GLN A 182 -24.17 19.69 10.03
CA GLN A 182 -25.38 20.43 9.70
C GLN A 182 -26.66 19.71 10.12
N ASN A 183 -27.74 20.48 10.23
CA ASN A 183 -29.09 19.94 10.41
C ASN A 183 -29.63 19.40 9.08
N THR A 184 -28.90 18.47 8.48
CA THR A 184 -29.26 17.79 7.23
C THR A 184 -28.96 16.30 7.35
N PRO A 185 -29.55 15.46 6.49
CA PRO A 185 -29.23 14.05 6.45
C PRO A 185 -27.83 13.81 5.86
N GLY A 186 -27.18 12.75 6.34
CA GLY A 186 -25.84 12.42 5.89
C GLY A 186 -25.10 11.46 6.80
N THR A 187 -23.85 11.23 6.44
CA THR A 187 -22.89 10.48 7.25
C THR A 187 -22.00 11.42 8.04
N HIS A 188 -21.55 10.93 9.20
CA HIS A 188 -20.64 11.65 10.07
C HIS A 188 -19.58 10.71 10.58
N ASN A 189 -18.40 11.27 10.81
CA ASN A 189 -17.27 10.57 11.40
C ASN A 189 -16.89 11.22 12.72
N VAL A 190 -16.72 10.38 13.73
CA VAL A 190 -16.29 10.72 15.08
C VAL A 190 -14.88 10.18 15.25
N TYR A 191 -13.92 11.06 15.55
CA TYR A 191 -12.51 10.70 15.67
C TYR A 191 -12.02 10.88 17.10
N ILE A 192 -11.47 9.83 17.70
CA ILE A 192 -10.80 9.93 19.01
C ILE A 192 -9.45 10.59 18.80
N ALA A 193 -9.33 11.85 19.22
CA ALA A 193 -8.15 12.66 18.97
C ALA A 193 -7.76 13.48 20.21
N ARG A 194 -6.53 13.95 20.24
CA ARG A 194 -5.99 14.79 21.30
C ARG A 194 -6.77 16.10 21.37
N ALA A 195 -7.33 16.37 22.55
CA ALA A 195 -8.13 17.56 22.80
C ALA A 195 -7.25 18.81 22.82
N LEU A 196 -7.85 19.96 22.50
CA LEU A 196 -7.21 21.24 22.77
C LEU A 196 -7.21 21.45 24.28
N LYS A 197 -6.03 21.44 24.91
CA LYS A 197 -5.94 21.80 26.33
C LYS A 197 -6.43 23.24 26.47
N PRO A 198 -7.45 23.51 27.30
CA PRO A 198 -7.84 24.90 27.58
C PRO A 198 -6.61 25.62 28.10
N ALA A 199 -6.34 26.82 27.57
CA ALA A 199 -5.27 27.66 28.10
C ALA A 199 -5.45 27.73 29.62
N PRO A 200 -4.39 27.55 30.42
CA PRO A 200 -4.52 27.60 31.87
C PRO A 200 -5.18 28.93 32.19
N THR A 201 -6.43 28.87 32.66
CA THR A 201 -7.10 30.05 33.19
C THR A 201 -6.24 30.47 34.36
N HIS A 202 -5.46 31.54 34.16
CA HIS A 202 -4.78 32.20 35.25
C HIS A 202 -5.85 32.41 36.33
N GLY A 203 -5.67 31.72 37.46
CA GLY A 203 -6.43 32.04 38.66
C GLY A 203 -6.28 33.53 38.96
N PRO A 204 -7.17 34.13 39.76
CA PRO A 204 -7.09 35.55 40.09
C PRO A 204 -5.66 35.87 40.56
N GLN A 205 -4.91 36.57 39.71
CA GLN A 205 -3.55 37.00 40.00
C GLN A 205 -3.66 38.15 41.00
N ASP A 206 -3.41 37.85 42.26
CA ASP A 206 -2.85 38.85 43.17
C ASP A 206 -1.48 39.27 42.61
N GLY A 207 -1.43 40.52 42.15
CA GLY A 207 -0.25 41.39 42.12
C GLY A 207 1.08 40.85 41.56
N ASN A 208 1.45 41.37 40.39
CA ASN A 208 2.84 41.65 39.99
C ASN A 208 3.86 40.50 40.03
N VAL A 209 3.75 39.55 39.10
CA VAL A 209 4.93 38.89 38.54
C VAL A 209 4.73 38.74 37.03
N ALA A 210 5.63 39.34 36.24
CA ALA A 210 5.62 39.22 34.79
C ALA A 210 5.73 37.73 34.38
N PRO A 211 4.90 37.23 33.44
CA PRO A 211 4.98 35.84 33.02
C PRO A 211 6.15 35.68 32.04
N CYS A 212 7.32 35.35 32.57
CA CYS A 212 8.40 34.72 31.82
C CYS A 212 8.34 33.21 32.07
N SER A 213 7.65 32.46 31.21
CA SER A 213 7.98 31.05 30.96
C SER A 213 7.23 30.54 29.73
N SER A 214 8.03 30.32 28.69
CA SER A 214 7.73 29.82 27.36
C SER A 214 7.49 28.31 27.30
N GLU A 215 6.61 27.78 28.15
CA GLU A 215 6.24 26.34 28.13
C GLU A 215 4.76 26.18 27.78
N SER A 216 4.47 25.88 26.51
CA SER A 216 3.36 24.99 26.05
C SER A 216 3.07 25.09 24.53
N THR A 217 3.95 25.69 23.72
CA THR A 217 3.76 25.66 22.25
C THR A 217 3.82 24.26 21.66
N SER A 218 4.47 23.28 22.30
CA SER A 218 4.57 21.91 21.79
C SER A 218 3.26 21.11 21.92
N ASP A 219 2.50 21.28 23.00
CA ASP A 219 1.26 20.52 23.23
C ASP A 219 0.11 21.03 22.36
N SER A 220 0.05 22.34 22.08
CA SER A 220 -0.94 22.90 21.14
C SER A 220 -0.68 22.47 19.69
N MET A 221 0.55 22.05 19.34
CA MET A 221 0.88 21.56 18.00
C MET A 221 0.34 20.16 17.72
N LEU A 222 -0.05 19.42 18.76
CA LEU A 222 -0.49 18.02 18.67
C LEU A 222 -2.02 17.86 18.79
N THR A 223 -2.78 18.95 18.89
CA THR A 223 -4.25 18.89 18.86
C THR A 223 -4.74 18.22 17.58
N GLY A 224 -5.74 17.35 17.70
CA GLY A 224 -6.27 16.59 16.56
C GLY A 224 -5.42 15.40 16.12
N TRP A 225 -4.31 15.10 16.80
CA TRP A 225 -3.56 13.86 16.57
C TRP A 225 -4.15 12.71 17.39
N GLY A 226 -4.00 11.48 16.93
CA GLY A 226 -4.43 10.27 17.63
C GLY A 226 -3.44 9.80 18.71
N LEU A 227 -3.66 8.55 19.12
CA LEU A 227 -2.82 7.83 20.08
C LEU A 227 -1.44 7.53 19.48
N SER A 228 -0.40 7.52 20.30
CA SER A 228 0.88 6.89 19.92
C SER A 228 0.73 5.36 19.88
N LEU A 229 1.68 4.64 19.28
CA LEU A 229 1.65 3.16 19.25
C LEU A 229 1.65 2.56 20.66
N ARG A 230 2.40 3.16 21.60
CA ARG A 230 2.41 2.72 23.00
C ARG A 230 1.06 2.94 23.69
N GLN A 231 0.49 4.14 23.54
CA GLN A 231 -0.83 4.45 24.10
C GLN A 231 -1.91 3.54 23.50
N MET A 232 -1.83 3.26 22.19
CA MET A 232 -2.73 2.34 21.50
C MET A 232 -2.66 0.94 22.11
N LYS A 233 -1.45 0.43 22.38
CA LYS A 233 -1.25 -0.85 23.07
C LYS A 233 -1.89 -0.85 24.46
N GLU A 234 -1.66 0.20 25.25
CA GLU A 234 -2.25 0.34 26.60
C GLU A 234 -3.79 0.34 26.56
N VAL A 235 -4.38 1.03 25.58
CA VAL A 235 -5.83 1.03 25.34
C VAL A 235 -6.31 -0.37 24.99
N VAL A 236 -5.68 -1.06 24.03
CA VAL A 236 -6.08 -2.41 23.61
C VAL A 236 -5.96 -3.41 24.77
N ASP A 237 -4.87 -3.37 25.54
CA ASP A 237 -4.68 -4.24 26.71
C ASP A 237 -5.74 -3.97 27.79
N THR A 238 -6.10 -2.70 28.01
CA THR A 238 -7.13 -2.31 28.98
C THR A 238 -8.52 -2.78 28.53
N VAL A 239 -8.85 -2.64 27.25
CA VAL A 239 -10.07 -3.18 26.66
C VAL A 239 -10.12 -4.70 26.80
N THR A 240 -9.01 -5.41 26.50
CA THR A 240 -8.91 -6.86 26.69
C THR A 240 -9.19 -7.26 28.15
N LYS A 241 -8.62 -6.55 29.13
CA LYS A 241 -8.87 -6.83 30.56
C LYS A 241 -10.30 -6.51 30.99
N TYR A 242 -10.90 -5.45 30.45
CA TYR A 242 -12.29 -5.07 30.72
C TYR A 242 -13.28 -6.15 30.28
N ILE A 243 -13.09 -6.72 29.07
CA ILE A 243 -13.99 -7.73 28.50
C ILE A 243 -13.72 -9.15 29.00
N ASN A 244 -12.54 -9.41 29.56
CA ASN A 244 -12.17 -10.70 30.17
C ASN A 244 -12.71 -10.79 31.60
N VAL A 245 -14.03 -10.96 31.68
CA VAL A 245 -14.77 -11.12 32.93
C VAL A 245 -14.22 -12.31 33.73
N GLY A 246 -14.09 -12.15 35.05
CA GLY A 246 -13.58 -13.19 35.96
C GLY A 246 -12.04 -13.23 36.10
N SER A 247 -11.30 -12.39 35.37
CA SER A 247 -9.85 -12.24 35.58
C SER A 247 -9.52 -11.32 36.77
N ASP A 248 -8.37 -11.54 37.41
CA ASP A 248 -7.94 -10.80 38.60
C ASP A 248 -7.90 -9.29 38.36
N GLY A 249 -8.63 -8.55 39.20
CA GLY A 249 -8.75 -7.10 39.11
C GLY A 249 -9.50 -6.56 37.89
N SER A 250 -10.18 -7.42 37.11
CA SER A 250 -11.05 -6.99 36.00
C SER A 250 -12.27 -6.22 36.51
N GLU A 251 -12.88 -6.66 37.61
CA GLU A 251 -14.06 -6.00 38.20
C GLU A 251 -13.75 -4.58 38.67
N ALA A 252 -12.70 -4.40 39.47
CA ALA A 252 -12.29 -3.08 39.95
C ALA A 252 -11.94 -2.13 38.78
N LEU A 253 -11.27 -2.65 37.75
CA LEU A 253 -10.98 -1.89 36.52
C LEU A 253 -12.27 -1.50 35.79
N ALA A 254 -13.22 -2.42 35.65
CA ALA A 254 -14.48 -2.18 34.98
C ALA A 254 -15.32 -1.12 35.68
N LEU A 255 -15.41 -1.17 37.01
CA LEU A 255 -16.08 -0.15 37.81
C LEU A 255 -15.44 1.23 37.62
N ALA A 256 -14.11 1.30 37.60
CA ALA A 256 -13.39 2.54 37.33
C ALA A 256 -13.70 3.10 35.93
N ILE A 257 -13.69 2.25 34.90
CA ILE A 257 -14.01 2.66 33.53
C ILE A 257 -15.48 3.09 33.39
N ASP A 258 -16.42 2.30 33.94
CA ASP A 258 -17.85 2.53 33.80
C ASP A 258 -18.31 3.81 34.53
N SER A 259 -17.54 4.26 35.53
CA SER A 259 -17.74 5.52 36.25
C SER A 259 -17.50 6.78 35.39
N HIS A 260 -16.83 6.66 34.24
CA HIS A 260 -16.60 7.78 33.32
C HIS A 260 -17.79 8.08 32.39
N GLY A 261 -18.86 7.27 32.40
CA GLY A 261 -20.09 7.53 31.63
C GLY A 261 -21.22 8.18 32.45
N ALA A 262 -22.31 8.59 31.79
CA ALA A 262 -23.54 9.03 32.47
C ALA A 262 -24.07 7.89 33.36
N ASP A 263 -24.13 8.14 34.67
CA ASP A 263 -24.50 7.28 35.82
C ASP A 263 -24.10 5.79 35.78
N LEU A 264 -23.61 5.27 36.91
CA LEU A 264 -23.41 3.82 37.06
C LEU A 264 -24.77 3.12 36.94
N ILE A 265 -24.80 2.01 36.21
CA ILE A 265 -26.01 1.19 36.14
C ILE A 265 -26.00 0.31 37.38
N ASP A 266 -26.70 0.75 38.43
CA ASP A 266 -26.72 0.11 39.76
C ASP A 266 -27.17 -1.36 39.75
N SER A 267 -27.80 -1.83 38.68
CA SER A 267 -28.31 -3.20 38.55
C SER A 267 -27.38 -4.17 37.83
N LEU A 268 -26.16 -3.78 37.43
CA LEU A 268 -25.24 -4.68 36.73
C LEU A 268 -24.52 -5.62 37.69
N ASP A 269 -24.54 -6.91 37.36
CA ASP A 269 -23.68 -7.88 37.99
C ASP A 269 -22.27 -7.80 37.36
N TYR A 270 -21.35 -7.08 37.98
CA TYR A 270 -19.96 -6.94 37.51
C TYR A 270 -19.14 -8.25 37.58
N THR A 271 -19.73 -9.37 37.99
CA THR A 271 -19.11 -10.68 37.81
C THR A 271 -19.41 -11.32 36.45
N ALA A 272 -20.38 -10.78 35.69
CA ALA A 272 -20.80 -11.32 34.39
C ALA A 272 -21.01 -10.23 33.31
N GLN A 273 -21.38 -9.03 33.72
CA GLN A 273 -21.88 -7.96 32.86
C GLN A 273 -21.04 -6.68 33.00
N ARG A 274 -21.06 -5.85 31.96
CA ARG A 274 -20.38 -4.56 31.95
C ARG A 274 -21.24 -3.52 31.23
N LYS A 275 -21.09 -2.23 31.57
CA LYS A 275 -21.90 -1.14 30.96
C LYS A 275 -21.81 -1.12 29.44
N PHE A 276 -20.61 -1.36 28.90
CA PHE A 276 -20.34 -1.35 27.46
C PHE A 276 -20.48 -2.72 26.78
N GLY A 277 -21.16 -3.69 27.40
CA GLY A 277 -21.60 -4.91 26.71
C GLY A 277 -22.61 -4.61 25.58
N ALA A 278 -22.68 -5.48 24.57
CA ALA A 278 -23.40 -5.20 23.33
C ALA A 278 -24.94 -5.15 23.48
N GLY A 279 -25.53 -4.02 23.09
CA GLY A 279 -26.98 -3.83 23.07
C GLY A 279 -27.62 -3.93 24.46
N ASN A 280 -28.70 -4.69 24.55
CA ASN A 280 -29.36 -5.01 25.82
C ASN A 280 -28.66 -6.16 26.57
N ASN A 281 -27.73 -6.87 25.92
CA ASN A 281 -27.07 -8.04 26.51
C ASN A 281 -25.68 -7.64 27.03
N LYS A 282 -25.64 -7.22 28.29
CA LYS A 282 -24.48 -6.58 28.91
C LYS A 282 -23.30 -7.52 29.20
N ASP A 283 -23.44 -8.81 28.92
CA ASP A 283 -22.40 -9.86 28.97
C ASP A 283 -21.79 -10.18 27.59
N ASN A 284 -22.32 -9.61 26.51
CA ASN A 284 -21.87 -9.91 25.15
C ASN A 284 -20.69 -9.02 24.73
N PHE A 285 -19.51 -9.63 24.63
CA PHE A 285 -18.26 -8.97 24.23
C PHE A 285 -17.66 -9.47 22.91
N GLU A 286 -18.40 -10.23 22.11
CA GLU A 286 -17.82 -10.89 20.93
C GLU A 286 -17.22 -9.91 19.92
N GLY A 287 -17.94 -8.82 19.62
CA GLY A 287 -17.41 -7.76 18.77
C GLY A 287 -16.14 -7.12 19.34
N HIS A 288 -16.08 -6.90 20.65
CA HIS A 288 -14.91 -6.32 21.31
C HIS A 288 -13.70 -7.24 21.21
N ARG A 289 -13.88 -8.56 21.41
CA ARG A 289 -12.82 -9.56 21.25
C ARG A 289 -12.27 -9.54 19.83
N LEU A 290 -13.14 -9.64 18.84
CA LEU A 290 -12.78 -9.59 17.43
C LEU A 290 -12.02 -8.29 17.10
N TRP A 291 -12.45 -7.16 17.62
CA TRP A 291 -11.73 -5.89 17.45
C TRP A 291 -10.33 -5.94 18.07
N THR A 292 -10.18 -6.40 19.32
CA THR A 292 -8.87 -6.49 19.96
C THR A 292 -7.93 -7.45 19.22
N GLU A 293 -8.44 -8.56 18.68
CA GLU A 293 -7.69 -9.53 17.90
C GLU A 293 -7.22 -8.97 16.55
N ASN A 294 -8.13 -8.33 15.81
CA ASN A 294 -7.80 -7.66 14.55
C ASN A 294 -6.79 -6.53 14.77
N PHE A 295 -6.97 -5.75 15.85
CA PHE A 295 -6.06 -4.65 16.15
C PHE A 295 -4.65 -5.15 16.51
N ARG A 296 -4.56 -6.25 17.27
CA ARG A 296 -3.28 -6.91 17.58
C ARG A 296 -2.59 -7.39 16.30
N SER A 297 -3.31 -8.13 15.46
CA SER A 297 -2.78 -8.73 14.25
C SER A 297 -2.34 -7.69 13.22
N ASN A 298 -3.14 -6.64 13.02
CA ASN A 298 -2.91 -5.64 11.96
C ASN A 298 -1.99 -4.50 12.39
N TYR A 299 -1.89 -4.18 13.68
CA TYR A 299 -1.19 -2.98 14.14
C TYR A 299 -0.15 -3.22 15.22
N LEU A 300 -0.45 -4.04 16.24
CA LEU A 300 0.52 -4.27 17.30
C LEU A 300 1.69 -5.16 16.84
N TYR A 301 1.51 -5.97 15.80
CA TYR A 301 2.62 -6.63 15.13
C TYR A 301 3.69 -5.64 14.62
N HIS A 302 3.29 -4.48 14.08
CA HIS A 302 4.24 -3.44 13.65
C HIS A 302 4.98 -2.80 14.83
N LEU A 303 4.33 -2.68 15.98
CA LEU A 303 4.98 -2.21 17.21
C LEU A 303 6.11 -3.16 17.62
N ASP A 304 5.91 -4.48 17.53
CA ASP A 304 6.93 -5.46 17.86
C ASP A 304 8.11 -5.42 16.86
N GLN A 305 7.84 -5.28 15.56
CA GLN A 305 8.90 -5.07 14.56
C GLN A 305 9.72 -3.80 14.79
N LEU A 306 9.10 -2.70 15.21
CA LEU A 306 9.80 -1.44 15.49
C LEU A 306 10.72 -1.56 16.71
N LYS A 307 10.31 -2.33 17.73
CA LYS A 307 11.16 -2.66 18.88
C LYS A 307 12.37 -3.48 18.47
N GLU A 308 12.16 -4.51 17.66
CA GLU A 308 13.27 -5.35 17.13
C GLU A 308 14.28 -4.52 16.34
N LYS A 309 13.83 -3.47 15.64
CA LYS A 309 14.68 -2.53 14.90
C LYS A 309 15.29 -1.42 15.78
N GLY A 310 15.06 -1.42 17.10
CA GLY A 310 15.57 -0.39 18.01
C GLY A 310 14.97 1.00 17.80
N MET A 311 13.78 1.09 17.21
CA MET A 311 13.10 2.36 16.89
C MET A 311 12.13 2.81 18.01
N ASP A 312 12.51 2.63 19.28
CA ASP A 312 11.63 2.88 20.42
C ASP A 312 11.05 4.30 20.46
N GLN A 313 11.81 5.30 20.01
CA GLN A 313 11.38 6.69 19.96
C GLN A 313 10.12 6.89 19.08
N ARG A 314 9.94 6.05 18.04
CA ARG A 314 8.75 6.13 17.18
C ARG A 314 7.49 5.57 17.83
N LEU A 315 7.63 4.80 18.91
CA LEU A 315 6.49 4.21 19.61
C LEU A 315 5.73 5.24 20.44
N ASP A 316 6.43 6.29 20.88
CA ASP A 316 5.92 7.35 21.75
C ASP A 316 5.43 8.56 20.96
N GLN A 317 5.76 8.64 19.67
CA GLN A 317 5.28 9.71 18.79
C GLN A 317 3.77 9.57 18.56
N PRO A 318 2.96 10.61 18.85
CA PRO A 318 1.55 10.61 18.50
C PRO A 318 1.37 10.43 16.99
N LEU A 319 0.32 9.73 16.60
CA LEU A 319 0.04 9.45 15.20
C LEU A 319 -0.95 10.46 14.67
N ARG A 320 -0.78 10.91 13.43
CA ARG A 320 -1.79 11.79 12.80
C ARG A 320 -3.12 11.09 12.59
N ARG A 321 -3.05 9.78 12.34
CA ARG A 321 -4.20 8.88 12.22
C ARG A 321 -4.97 8.81 13.54
N CYS A 322 -6.30 8.91 13.46
CA CYS A 322 -7.21 8.78 14.59
C CYS A 322 -8.17 7.61 14.42
N LEU A 323 -8.49 6.90 15.50
CA LEU A 323 -9.52 5.85 15.47
C LEU A 323 -10.87 6.48 15.13
N THR A 324 -11.54 5.91 14.13
CA THR A 324 -12.74 6.51 13.53
C THR A 324 -13.98 5.63 13.75
N TYR A 325 -15.07 6.26 14.17
CA TYR A 325 -16.42 5.72 14.09
C TYR A 325 -17.22 6.46 13.02
N THR A 326 -17.90 5.73 12.15
CA THR A 326 -18.80 6.29 11.14
C THR A 326 -20.24 6.01 11.53
N GLY A 327 -21.08 7.04 11.46
CA GLY A 327 -22.52 6.92 11.63
C GLY A 327 -23.31 7.60 10.52
N LEU A 328 -24.60 7.31 10.45
CA LEU A 328 -25.57 8.00 9.60
C LEU A 328 -26.65 8.65 10.46
N SER A 329 -27.27 9.71 9.95
CA SER A 329 -28.43 10.32 10.59
C SER A 329 -29.31 11.07 9.60
N LYS A 330 -30.61 11.15 9.89
CA LYS A 330 -31.55 12.08 9.23
C LYS A 330 -31.27 13.55 9.59
N ASN A 331 -30.70 13.75 10.76
CA ASN A 331 -30.29 15.03 11.30
C ASN A 331 -28.93 14.82 11.98
N VAL A 332 -27.86 15.14 11.26
CA VAL A 332 -26.50 14.92 11.74
C VAL A 332 -26.21 15.80 12.97
N LEU A 333 -26.62 17.07 12.97
CA LEU A 333 -26.49 17.99 14.10
C LEU A 333 -27.19 17.51 15.38
N GLY A 334 -28.36 16.89 15.27
CA GLY A 334 -29.10 16.35 16.41
C GLY A 334 -28.58 15.00 16.92
N ARG A 335 -27.82 14.27 16.09
CA ARG A 335 -27.30 12.93 16.43
C ARG A 335 -25.90 12.99 17.02
N VAL A 336 -25.00 13.74 16.40
CA VAL A 336 -23.58 13.80 16.79
C VAL A 336 -23.37 14.08 18.29
N PRO A 337 -24.03 15.07 18.91
CA PRO A 337 -23.79 15.36 20.33
C PRO A 337 -24.08 14.21 21.27
N LYS A 338 -24.93 13.25 20.88
CA LYS A 338 -25.21 12.03 21.66
C LYS A 338 -23.99 11.11 21.71
N HIS A 339 -23.11 11.19 20.71
CA HIS A 339 -21.86 10.44 20.66
C HIS A 339 -20.80 10.96 21.63
N TRP A 340 -20.87 12.23 22.05
CA TRP A 340 -19.86 12.87 22.92
C TRP A 340 -19.81 12.30 24.34
N ASN A 341 -20.91 11.72 24.81
CA ASN A 341 -20.94 11.04 26.10
C ASN A 341 -20.67 9.54 25.90
N PRO A 342 -19.68 8.94 26.60
CA PRO A 342 -19.40 7.51 26.51
C PRO A 342 -20.65 6.64 26.66
N GLY A 343 -21.50 6.98 27.65
CA GLY A 343 -22.73 6.24 27.98
C GLY A 343 -23.87 6.34 26.96
N ASP A 344 -23.91 7.40 26.15
CA ASP A 344 -25.00 7.67 25.19
C ASP A 344 -24.57 7.44 23.73
N SER A 345 -23.34 6.97 23.53
CA SER A 345 -22.68 6.97 22.23
C SER A 345 -23.31 6.06 21.18
N GLY A 346 -24.31 5.25 21.53
CA GLY A 346 -25.02 4.38 20.61
C GLY A 346 -24.16 3.29 19.94
N SER A 347 -22.86 3.24 20.24
CA SER A 347 -21.89 2.24 19.81
C SER A 347 -21.13 1.77 21.06
N PRO A 348 -21.31 0.50 21.49
CA PRO A 348 -20.66 -0.01 22.69
C PRO A 348 -19.13 0.15 22.67
N LEU A 349 -18.48 -0.08 21.51
CA LEU A 349 -17.03 0.08 21.36
C LEU A 349 -16.58 1.52 21.46
N LEU A 350 -17.27 2.44 20.77
CA LEU A 350 -16.94 3.87 20.84
C LEU A 350 -17.05 4.35 22.29
N GLY A 351 -18.16 4.02 22.96
CA GLY A 351 -18.36 4.35 24.37
C GLY A 351 -17.26 3.78 25.27
N LEU A 352 -16.92 2.51 25.09
CA LEU A 352 -15.84 1.87 25.85
C LEU A 352 -14.49 2.55 25.61
N LEU A 353 -14.14 2.82 24.36
CA LEU A 353 -12.85 3.44 23.99
C LEU A 353 -12.73 4.85 24.57
N LEU A 354 -13.80 5.64 24.54
CA LEU A 354 -13.82 6.95 25.19
C LEU A 354 -13.63 6.84 26.70
N ALA A 355 -14.34 5.92 27.36
CA ALA A 355 -14.22 5.70 28.79
C ALA A 355 -12.83 5.18 29.20
N VAL A 356 -12.23 4.28 28.40
CA VAL A 356 -10.85 3.79 28.59
C VAL A 356 -9.83 4.91 28.38
N CYS A 357 -9.96 5.72 27.34
CA CYS A 357 -9.08 6.87 27.13
C CYS A 357 -9.19 7.86 28.29
N GLN A 358 -10.39 8.07 28.82
CA GLN A 358 -10.62 8.95 29.96
C GLN A 358 -10.03 8.38 31.26
N HIS A 359 -10.09 7.06 31.44
CA HIS A 359 -9.48 6.36 32.56
C HIS A 359 -7.95 6.44 32.52
N LEU A 360 -7.34 6.17 31.36
CA LEU A 360 -5.88 6.11 31.21
C LEU A 360 -5.23 7.50 31.10
N PHE A 361 -5.87 8.43 30.40
CA PHE A 361 -5.28 9.70 29.97
C PHE A 361 -6.09 10.94 30.40
N GLY A 362 -7.11 10.78 31.23
CA GLY A 362 -7.92 11.91 31.70
C GLY A 362 -8.65 12.61 30.56
N LYS A 363 -8.41 13.92 30.39
CA LYS A 363 -9.08 14.74 29.35
C LYS A 363 -8.21 14.97 28.12
N ASP A 364 -7.11 14.22 27.97
CA ASP A 364 -6.18 14.42 26.87
C ASP A 364 -6.77 14.02 25.51
N PHE A 365 -7.80 13.16 25.49
CA PHE A 365 -8.50 12.74 24.28
C PHE A 365 -9.99 13.06 24.36
N ASP A 366 -10.55 13.58 23.27
CA ASP A 366 -11.97 13.89 23.10
C ASP A 366 -12.34 13.73 21.61
N ILE A 367 -13.64 13.80 21.33
CA ILE A 367 -14.24 13.70 20.00
C ILE A 367 -15.03 14.95 19.60
N LYS A 368 -15.35 15.83 20.57
CA LYS A 368 -16.25 16.96 20.36
C LYS A 368 -15.82 17.88 19.21
N ASP A 369 -14.55 18.30 19.22
CA ASP A 369 -13.96 19.15 18.18
C ASP A 369 -13.39 18.35 16.99
N SER A 370 -13.55 17.02 17.03
CA SER A 370 -13.02 16.05 16.07
C SER A 370 -14.16 15.21 15.48
N THR A 371 -15.32 15.82 15.27
CA THR A 371 -16.46 15.18 14.60
C THR A 371 -16.87 15.99 13.38
N TYR A 372 -17.09 15.31 12.26
CA TYR A 372 -17.28 15.93 10.95
C TYR A 372 -18.40 15.25 10.18
N GLN A 373 -19.18 16.02 9.42
CA GLN A 373 -20.11 15.47 8.42
C GLN A 373 -19.34 15.21 7.12
N VAL A 374 -19.41 13.99 6.61
CA VAL A 374 -18.63 13.57 5.43
C VAL A 374 -19.49 13.66 4.17
N PHE A 375 -20.47 12.76 4.03
CA PHE A 375 -21.43 12.82 2.93
C PHE A 375 -22.72 13.51 3.34
N ARG A 376 -23.24 14.29 2.40
CA ARG A 376 -24.52 14.98 2.48
C ARG A 376 -25.48 14.24 1.56
N THR A 377 -26.28 13.35 2.13
CA THR A 377 -27.20 12.50 1.38
C THR A 377 -28.20 13.36 0.60
N VAL A 378 -28.43 13.03 -0.68
CA VAL A 378 -29.36 13.78 -1.55
C VAL A 378 -30.61 12.99 -1.94
N GLN A 379 -30.62 11.67 -1.74
CA GLN A 379 -31.78 10.81 -1.96
C GLN A 379 -31.98 9.84 -0.79
N VAL A 380 -33.22 9.43 -0.52
CA VAL A 380 -33.55 8.60 0.65
C VAL A 380 -32.92 7.22 0.54
N GLU A 381 -32.85 6.71 -0.67
CA GLU A 381 -32.35 5.39 -1.05
C GLU A 381 -30.83 5.29 -0.95
N ASP A 382 -30.13 6.43 -0.87
CA ASP A 382 -28.67 6.52 -0.88
C ASP A 382 -28.07 6.43 0.53
N ILE A 383 -28.86 6.62 1.58
CA ILE A 383 -28.32 6.77 2.94
C ILE A 383 -27.49 5.56 3.41
N GLY A 384 -27.87 4.34 2.99
CA GLY A 384 -27.10 3.13 3.27
C GLY A 384 -25.82 3.05 2.43
N LEU A 385 -25.88 3.50 1.17
CA LEU A 385 -24.73 3.60 0.29
C LEU A 385 -23.69 4.56 0.87
N ASP A 386 -24.12 5.74 1.31
CA ASP A 386 -23.25 6.76 1.88
C ASP A 386 -22.51 6.24 3.13
N GLU A 387 -23.20 5.48 4.00
CA GLU A 387 -22.58 4.85 5.18
C GLU A 387 -21.48 3.86 4.77
N MET A 388 -21.73 3.02 3.76
CA MET A 388 -20.73 2.08 3.23
C MET A 388 -19.50 2.80 2.68
N LEU A 389 -19.73 3.82 1.84
CA LEU A 389 -18.66 4.61 1.24
C LEU A 389 -17.82 5.31 2.31
N THR A 390 -18.47 5.93 3.29
CA THR A 390 -17.77 6.62 4.38
C THR A 390 -16.94 5.63 5.20
N CYS A 391 -17.52 4.48 5.55
CA CYS A 391 -16.82 3.45 6.30
C CYS A 391 -15.58 2.92 5.57
N ILE A 392 -15.65 2.70 4.25
CA ILE A 392 -14.48 2.26 3.47
C ILE A 392 -13.44 3.39 3.42
N LEU A 393 -13.86 4.61 3.08
CA LEU A 393 -12.94 5.75 2.92
C LEU A 393 -12.17 6.06 4.19
N THR A 394 -12.75 5.85 5.37
CA THR A 394 -12.09 6.13 6.65
C THR A 394 -11.77 4.88 7.45
N SER A 395 -11.73 3.72 6.79
CA SER A 395 -11.44 2.41 7.39
C SER A 395 -12.12 2.21 8.75
N ALA A 396 -13.36 2.67 8.87
CA ALA A 396 -14.07 2.75 10.14
C ALA A 396 -14.54 1.37 10.63
N ASN A 397 -14.47 0.33 9.79
CA ASN A 397 -14.79 -1.03 10.18
C ASN A 397 -13.75 -1.59 11.16
N ALA A 398 -14.20 -2.31 12.18
CA ALA A 398 -13.36 -2.92 13.20
C ALA A 398 -12.20 -3.75 12.65
N ARG A 399 -12.40 -4.49 11.55
CA ARG A 399 -11.33 -5.26 10.90
C ARG A 399 -10.23 -4.40 10.29
N ASP A 400 -10.59 -3.20 9.87
CA ASP A 400 -9.71 -2.23 9.21
C ASP A 400 -9.10 -1.27 10.26
N GLY A 401 -9.35 -1.52 11.56
CA GLY A 401 -8.85 -0.73 12.69
C GLY A 401 -9.78 0.37 13.18
N GLY A 402 -10.97 0.53 12.59
CA GLY A 402 -11.96 1.49 13.07
C GLY A 402 -12.84 0.97 14.21
N LEU A 403 -13.95 1.67 14.46
CA LEU A 403 -14.82 1.45 15.63
C LEU A 403 -16.22 0.91 15.28
N ASN A 404 -16.50 0.58 14.03
CA ASN A 404 -17.77 0.01 13.58
C ASN A 404 -17.74 -1.52 13.61
N PHE A 405 -18.57 -2.13 14.48
CA PHE A 405 -18.75 -3.59 14.54
C PHE A 405 -19.71 -4.14 13.48
N THR A 406 -20.76 -3.38 13.18
CA THR A 406 -21.80 -3.83 12.26
C THR A 406 -21.43 -3.42 10.85
N TRP A 407 -21.74 -4.31 9.91
CA TRP A 407 -21.68 -4.02 8.49
C TRP A 407 -22.45 -2.73 8.16
N PRO A 408 -21.82 -1.77 7.46
CA PRO A 408 -22.49 -0.55 7.04
C PRO A 408 -23.55 -0.84 5.98
N GLY A 409 -24.49 0.08 5.76
CA GLY A 409 -25.45 -0.02 4.65
C GLY A 409 -26.68 -0.90 4.91
N GLY A 410 -26.80 -1.50 6.11
CA GLY A 410 -28.02 -2.18 6.53
C GLY A 410 -29.23 -1.25 6.74
N SER A 411 -29.03 0.06 6.66
CA SER A 411 -30.11 1.05 6.80
C SER A 411 -30.58 1.49 5.42
N THR A 412 -31.67 0.90 4.93
CA THR A 412 -32.47 1.55 3.89
C THR A 412 -33.22 2.70 4.55
N GLY A 413 -33.28 3.88 3.92
CA GLY A 413 -34.09 5.00 4.44
C GLY A 413 -35.49 4.51 4.82
N ASN A 414 -36.03 4.97 5.95
CA ASN A 414 -37.37 4.53 6.37
C ASN A 414 -38.42 5.14 5.42
N ARG A 415 -39.43 4.38 4.98
CA ARG A 415 -40.57 4.92 4.20
C ARG A 415 -41.24 6.10 4.92
N SER A 416 -41.32 6.05 6.26
CA SER A 416 -41.84 7.17 7.07
C SER A 416 -40.99 8.45 6.99
N SER A 417 -39.78 8.39 6.43
CA SER A 417 -38.95 9.57 6.18
C SER A 417 -39.46 10.38 4.97
N LEU A 418 -40.21 9.76 4.06
CA LEU A 418 -40.82 10.44 2.92
C LEU A 418 -41.93 11.40 3.35
N ASP A 419 -42.50 11.19 4.53
CA ASP A 419 -43.54 12.05 5.10
C ASP A 419 -42.94 13.21 5.94
N ASP A 420 -41.64 13.19 6.23
CA ASP A 420 -40.95 14.23 7.00
C ASP A 420 -40.47 15.37 6.10
N ALA A 421 -41.23 16.47 6.09
CA ALA A 421 -40.93 17.66 5.28
C ALA A 421 -39.56 18.27 5.59
N ASN A 422 -39.09 18.21 6.84
CA ASN A 422 -37.78 18.76 7.21
C ASN A 422 -36.65 17.89 6.65
N TYR A 423 -36.83 16.57 6.66
CA TYR A 423 -35.88 15.63 6.07
C TYR A 423 -35.77 15.84 4.55
N LEU A 424 -36.90 15.92 3.84
CA LEU A 424 -36.93 16.17 2.39
C LEU A 424 -36.30 17.51 2.01
N GLU A 425 -36.57 18.57 2.77
CA GLU A 425 -35.94 19.88 2.56
C GLU A 425 -34.42 19.82 2.81
N GLY A 426 -33.98 19.03 3.80
CA GLY A 426 -32.57 18.74 4.05
C GLY A 426 -31.88 18.08 2.86
N LEU A 427 -32.51 17.08 2.23
CA LEU A 427 -32.00 16.42 1.01
C LEU A 427 -31.87 17.43 -0.15
N LYS A 428 -32.88 18.29 -0.31
CA LYS A 428 -32.89 19.31 -1.37
C LYS A 428 -31.77 20.34 -1.18
N LYS A 429 -31.55 20.81 0.06
CA LYS A 429 -30.43 21.68 0.43
C LYS A 429 -29.08 21.03 0.17
N ASN A 430 -28.92 19.76 0.51
CA ASN A 430 -27.70 19.00 0.24
C ASN A 430 -27.41 18.93 -1.27
N ARG A 431 -28.43 18.64 -2.08
CA ARG A 431 -28.31 18.57 -3.55
C ARG A 431 -27.89 19.90 -4.14
N ASP A 432 -28.58 20.97 -3.76
CA ASP A 432 -28.29 22.31 -4.28
C ASP A 432 -26.88 22.75 -3.84
N TYR A 433 -26.49 22.48 -2.60
CA TYR A 433 -25.14 22.71 -2.10
C TYR A 433 -24.08 21.97 -2.94
N ILE A 434 -24.22 20.65 -3.15
CA ILE A 434 -23.24 19.84 -3.90
C ILE A 434 -23.08 20.38 -5.32
N ARG A 435 -24.19 20.68 -6.00
CA ARG A 435 -24.19 21.25 -7.35
C ARG A 435 -23.40 22.55 -7.42
N ASP A 436 -23.54 23.41 -6.42
CA ASP A 436 -22.97 24.75 -6.44
C ASP A 436 -21.46 24.75 -6.06
N THR A 437 -20.92 23.67 -5.49
CA THR A 437 -19.49 23.59 -5.12
C THR A 437 -18.50 23.45 -6.29
N GLY A 438 -18.93 22.84 -7.40
CA GLY A 438 -18.06 22.54 -8.55
C GLY A 438 -17.05 21.40 -8.35
N TYR A 439 -17.01 20.74 -7.18
CA TYR A 439 -16.01 19.70 -6.91
C TYR A 439 -16.11 18.49 -7.84
N GLN A 440 -17.33 18.11 -8.23
CA GLN A 440 -17.54 16.97 -9.12
C GLN A 440 -16.82 17.16 -10.46
N ALA A 441 -17.05 18.30 -11.11
CA ALA A 441 -16.40 18.60 -12.39
C ALA A 441 -14.86 18.65 -12.24
N ALA A 442 -14.36 19.28 -11.18
CA ALA A 442 -12.92 19.38 -10.93
C ALA A 442 -12.28 18.01 -10.69
N ASN A 443 -12.90 17.16 -9.87
CA ASN A 443 -12.38 15.82 -9.55
C ASN A 443 -12.42 14.88 -10.76
N ILE A 444 -13.47 14.95 -11.58
CA ILE A 444 -13.56 14.14 -12.80
C ILE A 444 -12.48 14.57 -13.80
N GLN A 445 -12.27 15.87 -13.99
CA GLN A 445 -11.20 16.37 -14.85
C GLN A 445 -9.81 15.93 -14.35
N ASP A 446 -9.53 16.06 -13.06
CA ASP A 446 -8.27 15.61 -12.46
C ASP A 446 -8.09 14.09 -12.62
N SER A 447 -9.14 13.30 -12.46
CA SER A 447 -9.13 11.86 -12.77
C SER A 447 -8.75 11.59 -14.22
N CYS A 448 -9.34 12.30 -15.18
CA CYS A 448 -8.99 12.15 -16.60
C CYS A 448 -7.52 12.47 -16.84
N ASP A 449 -7.01 13.57 -16.29
CA ASP A 449 -5.61 13.98 -16.44
C ASP A 449 -4.64 12.96 -15.84
N ARG A 450 -4.97 12.44 -14.65
CA ARG A 450 -4.21 11.38 -13.98
C ARG A 450 -4.19 10.09 -14.80
N ILE A 451 -5.33 9.64 -15.31
CA ILE A 451 -5.43 8.46 -16.17
C ILE A 451 -4.62 8.65 -17.46
N HIS A 452 -4.66 9.84 -18.07
CA HIS A 452 -3.83 10.15 -19.25
C HIS A 452 -2.33 10.14 -18.93
N ARG A 453 -1.92 10.66 -17.77
CA ARG A 453 -0.53 10.53 -17.28
C ARG A 453 -0.14 9.06 -17.10
N ALA A 454 -0.95 8.29 -16.37
CA ALA A 454 -0.68 6.88 -16.10
C ALA A 454 -0.60 6.04 -17.39
N ARG A 455 -1.49 6.29 -18.37
CA ARG A 455 -1.44 5.63 -19.68
C ARG A 455 -0.15 5.93 -20.44
N ARG A 456 0.32 7.18 -20.42
CA ARG A 456 1.59 7.55 -21.06
C ARG A 456 2.77 6.84 -20.39
N THR A 457 2.81 6.84 -19.06
CA THR A 457 3.86 6.14 -18.30
C THR A 457 3.85 4.65 -18.61
N LEU A 458 2.68 3.99 -18.60
CA LEU A 458 2.56 2.57 -18.93
C LEU A 458 3.00 2.28 -20.37
N GLY A 459 2.62 3.12 -21.33
CA GLY A 459 3.05 3.02 -22.72
C GLY A 459 4.57 3.08 -22.86
N LEU A 460 5.22 4.03 -22.18
CA LEU A 460 6.69 4.14 -22.13
C LEU A 460 7.32 2.91 -21.48
N THR A 461 6.76 2.37 -20.40
CA THR A 461 7.26 1.15 -19.75
C THR A 461 7.17 -0.07 -20.68
N ILE A 462 6.07 -0.21 -21.42
CA ILE A 462 5.90 -1.30 -22.39
C ILE A 462 6.93 -1.16 -23.52
N GLN A 463 7.09 0.06 -24.07
CA GLN A 463 8.07 0.34 -25.12
C GLN A 463 9.50 0.06 -24.64
N ASN A 464 9.87 0.54 -23.45
CA ASN A 464 11.19 0.27 -22.85
C ASN A 464 11.42 -1.23 -22.66
N ARG A 465 10.39 -1.99 -22.28
CA ARG A 465 10.50 -3.46 -22.15
C ARG A 465 10.66 -4.15 -23.50
N GLN A 466 10.05 -3.62 -24.56
CA GLN A 466 10.26 -4.13 -25.92
C GLN A 466 11.68 -3.84 -26.41
N THR A 467 12.15 -2.59 -26.27
CA THR A 467 13.53 -2.21 -26.61
C THR A 467 14.55 -3.02 -25.81
N LEU A 468 14.28 -3.29 -24.53
CA LEU A 468 15.17 -4.13 -23.71
C LEU A 468 15.26 -5.56 -24.25
N LYS A 469 14.15 -6.14 -24.71
CA LYS A 469 14.15 -7.47 -25.37
C LYS A 469 14.88 -7.45 -26.71
N GLU A 470 14.73 -6.39 -27.50
CA GLU A 470 15.45 -6.22 -28.77
C GLU A 470 16.96 -6.15 -28.52
N VAL A 471 17.38 -5.34 -27.54
CA VAL A 471 18.79 -5.25 -27.12
C VAL A 471 19.31 -6.57 -26.54
N GLU A 472 18.50 -7.31 -25.78
CA GLU A 472 18.88 -8.64 -25.29
C GLU A 472 19.09 -9.63 -26.44
N ALA A 473 18.22 -9.61 -27.46
CA ALA A 473 18.34 -10.46 -28.65
C ALA A 473 19.56 -10.09 -29.52
N GLU A 474 19.79 -8.79 -29.76
CA GLU A 474 20.99 -8.30 -30.47
C GLU A 474 22.28 -8.69 -29.73
N ASN A 475 22.27 -8.63 -28.40
CA ASN A 475 23.41 -9.07 -27.59
C ASN A 475 23.60 -10.60 -27.62
N GLU A 476 22.55 -11.39 -27.83
CA GLU A 476 22.66 -12.84 -28.00
C GLU A 476 23.27 -13.17 -29.37
N GLU A 477 22.78 -12.55 -30.45
CA GLU A 477 23.32 -12.70 -31.81
C GLU A 477 24.80 -12.26 -31.89
N LEU A 478 25.14 -11.12 -31.30
CA LEU A 478 26.55 -10.67 -31.22
C LEU A 478 27.42 -11.64 -30.42
N SER A 479 26.87 -12.27 -29.38
CA SER A 479 27.62 -13.26 -28.59
C SER A 479 27.90 -14.51 -29.41
N GLU A 480 26.95 -14.99 -30.22
CA GLU A 480 27.14 -16.11 -31.15
C GLU A 480 28.19 -15.78 -32.22
N LEU A 481 28.12 -14.58 -32.81
CA LEU A 481 29.10 -14.14 -33.81
C LEU A 481 30.51 -14.03 -33.23
N ILE A 482 30.66 -13.54 -32.00
CA ILE A 482 31.96 -13.50 -31.30
C ILE A 482 32.49 -14.93 -31.12
N GLU A 483 31.64 -15.90 -30.75
CA GLU A 483 32.07 -17.29 -30.60
C GLU A 483 32.50 -17.93 -31.92
N GLU A 484 31.80 -17.63 -33.02
CA GLU A 484 32.18 -18.07 -34.37
C GLU A 484 33.56 -17.49 -34.77
N VAL A 485 33.74 -16.18 -34.60
CA VAL A 485 35.00 -15.48 -34.91
C VAL A 485 36.15 -16.01 -34.04
N GLU A 486 35.92 -16.28 -32.76
CA GLU A 486 36.93 -16.90 -31.89
C GLU A 486 37.28 -18.32 -32.33
N THR A 487 36.31 -19.07 -32.83
CA THR A 487 36.52 -20.44 -33.33
C THR A 487 37.33 -20.42 -34.62
N GLU A 488 37.01 -19.52 -35.56
CA GLU A 488 37.78 -19.32 -36.78
C GLU A 488 39.21 -18.84 -36.48
N ALA A 489 39.37 -17.91 -35.54
CA ALA A 489 40.68 -17.43 -35.12
C ALA A 489 41.55 -18.54 -34.51
N LYS A 490 40.97 -19.42 -33.69
CA LYS A 490 41.65 -20.61 -33.16
C LYS A 490 42.03 -21.58 -34.27
N TRP A 491 41.16 -21.78 -35.27
CA TRP A 491 41.44 -22.62 -36.42
C TRP A 491 42.61 -22.07 -37.26
N LEU A 492 42.60 -20.77 -37.57
CA LEU A 492 43.69 -20.10 -38.28
C LEU A 492 45.03 -20.23 -37.54
N ALA A 493 45.02 -20.07 -36.22
CA ALA A 493 46.21 -20.26 -35.40
C ALA A 493 46.73 -21.71 -35.45
N ALA A 494 45.84 -22.70 -35.46
CA ALA A 494 46.21 -24.11 -35.59
C ALA A 494 46.79 -24.43 -36.98
N VAL A 495 46.25 -23.82 -38.05
CA VAL A 495 46.78 -23.95 -39.41
C VAL A 495 48.19 -23.35 -39.50
N ASP A 496 48.41 -22.16 -38.93
CA ASP A 496 49.74 -21.52 -38.87
C ASP A 496 50.77 -22.41 -38.15
N GLN A 497 50.36 -23.03 -37.04
CA GLN A 497 51.19 -23.96 -36.29
C GLN A 497 51.55 -25.21 -37.11
N ASN A 498 50.58 -25.80 -37.82
CA ASN A 498 50.82 -26.97 -38.68
C ASN A 498 51.75 -26.64 -39.84
N LEU A 499 51.56 -25.49 -40.52
CA LEU A 499 52.45 -25.04 -41.59
C LEU A 499 53.88 -24.79 -41.08
N THR A 500 54.01 -24.24 -39.87
CA THR A 500 55.32 -24.06 -39.23
C THR A 500 55.99 -25.41 -38.97
N LEU A 501 55.24 -26.40 -38.49
CA LEU A 501 55.74 -27.77 -38.29
C LEU A 501 56.16 -28.43 -39.60
N GLU A 502 55.38 -28.28 -40.68
CA GLU A 502 55.73 -28.78 -42.01
C GLU A 502 57.06 -28.19 -42.52
N ARG A 503 57.26 -26.87 -42.37
CA ARG A 503 58.52 -26.23 -42.75
C ARG A 503 59.71 -26.73 -41.94
N VAL A 504 59.51 -26.99 -40.64
CA VAL A 504 60.56 -27.57 -39.80
C VAL A 504 60.90 -28.98 -40.28
N LEU A 505 59.91 -29.80 -40.62
CA LEU A 505 60.09 -31.14 -41.19
C LEU A 505 60.83 -31.09 -42.54
N GLU A 506 60.43 -30.22 -43.47
CA GLU A 506 61.11 -30.03 -44.76
C GLU A 506 62.57 -29.60 -44.56
N ALA A 507 62.84 -28.71 -43.61
CA ALA A 507 64.20 -28.28 -43.29
C ALA A 507 65.03 -29.41 -42.66
N GLU A 508 64.43 -30.28 -41.85
CA GLU A 508 65.08 -31.49 -41.32
C GLU A 508 65.36 -32.52 -42.42
N GLU A 509 64.43 -32.75 -43.34
CA GLU A 509 64.61 -33.63 -44.50
C GLU A 509 65.71 -33.11 -45.43
N ALA A 510 65.73 -31.80 -45.71
CA ALA A 510 66.79 -31.18 -46.51
C ALA A 510 68.17 -31.35 -45.85
N ARG A 511 68.26 -31.14 -44.52
CA ARG A 511 69.51 -31.39 -43.76
C ARG A 511 69.93 -32.84 -43.78
N LYS A 512 68.97 -33.77 -43.76
CA LYS A 512 69.23 -35.21 -43.86
C LYS A 512 69.79 -35.56 -45.24
N LEU A 513 69.17 -35.09 -46.32
CA LEU A 513 69.65 -35.27 -47.68
C LEU A 513 71.03 -34.64 -47.91
N GLU A 514 71.30 -33.46 -47.32
CA GLU A 514 72.63 -32.83 -47.38
C GLU A 514 73.69 -33.67 -46.66
N ARG A 515 73.33 -34.30 -45.53
CA ARG A 515 74.21 -35.23 -44.81
C ARG A 515 74.49 -36.48 -45.65
N GLU A 516 73.45 -37.09 -46.23
CA GLU A 516 73.58 -38.27 -47.12
C GLU A 516 74.42 -37.94 -48.37
N ALA A 517 74.26 -36.74 -48.94
CA ALA A 517 75.07 -36.28 -50.08
C ALA A 517 76.54 -36.09 -49.71
N ARG A 518 76.84 -35.53 -48.53
CA ARG A 518 78.22 -35.44 -48.03
C ARG A 518 78.84 -36.81 -47.78
N GLU A 519 78.09 -37.73 -47.18
CA GLU A 519 78.55 -39.11 -46.97
C GLU A 519 78.86 -39.78 -48.32
N ALA A 520 78.00 -39.61 -49.34
CA ALA A 520 78.25 -40.13 -50.68
C ALA A 520 79.45 -39.46 -51.39
N GLU A 521 79.67 -38.16 -51.18
CA GLU A 521 80.84 -37.44 -51.71
C GLU A 521 82.14 -37.92 -51.04
N GLU A 522 82.13 -38.13 -49.72
CA GLU A 522 83.25 -38.73 -48.99
C GLU A 522 83.53 -40.17 -49.46
N GLU A 523 82.50 -40.98 -49.71
CA GLU A 523 82.64 -42.32 -50.29
C GLU A 523 83.23 -42.29 -51.71
N ALA A 524 82.79 -41.34 -52.55
CA ALA A 524 83.32 -41.17 -53.91
C ALA A 524 84.79 -40.73 -53.90
N LEU A 525 85.15 -39.78 -53.04
CA LEU A 525 86.55 -39.36 -52.82
C LEU A 525 87.41 -40.50 -52.29
N GLN A 526 86.87 -41.33 -51.40
CA GLN A 526 87.55 -42.52 -50.91
C GLN A 526 87.74 -43.56 -52.03
N ALA A 527 86.73 -43.79 -52.87
CA ALA A 527 86.84 -44.67 -54.04
C ALA A 527 87.82 -44.14 -55.08
N GLU A 528 87.88 -42.83 -55.33
CA GLU A 528 88.85 -42.21 -56.24
C GLU A 528 90.28 -42.35 -55.69
N ARG A 529 90.47 -42.13 -54.38
CA ARG A 529 91.73 -42.45 -53.70
C ARG A 529 92.10 -43.91 -53.84
N ASP A 530 91.16 -44.84 -53.68
CA ASP A 530 91.40 -46.28 -53.82
C ASP A 530 91.75 -46.66 -55.27
N ILE A 531 91.14 -46.00 -56.28
CA ILE A 531 91.48 -46.16 -57.70
C ILE A 531 92.88 -45.61 -57.99
N GLU A 532 93.22 -44.45 -57.45
CA GLU A 532 94.54 -43.84 -57.60
C GLU A 532 95.62 -44.66 -56.87
N LEU A 533 95.30 -45.22 -55.70
CA LEU A 533 96.14 -46.19 -55.00
C LEU A 533 96.32 -47.47 -55.82
N ALA A 534 95.26 -47.99 -56.43
CA ALA A 534 95.33 -49.15 -57.33
C ALA A 534 96.14 -48.85 -58.60
N ARG A 535 96.06 -47.64 -59.14
CA ARG A 535 96.87 -47.19 -60.29
C ARG A 535 98.33 -47.05 -59.91
N LEU A 536 98.64 -46.44 -58.76
CA LEU A 536 100.00 -46.33 -58.23
C LEU A 536 100.58 -47.71 -57.90
N LEU A 537 99.79 -48.63 -57.35
CA LEU A 537 100.19 -50.03 -57.13
C LEU A 537 100.48 -50.74 -58.45
N LYS A 538 99.71 -50.47 -59.51
CA LYS A 538 99.91 -51.04 -60.85
C LYS A 538 101.10 -50.44 -61.60
N GLU A 539 101.39 -49.16 -61.39
CA GLU A 539 102.63 -48.50 -61.85
C GLU A 539 103.85 -49.08 -61.11
N LEU A 540 103.73 -49.37 -59.80
CA LEU A 540 104.74 -50.07 -59.00
C LEU A 540 104.97 -51.52 -59.44
N GLU A 541 103.94 -52.22 -59.91
CA GLU A 541 104.04 -53.57 -60.52
C GLU A 541 104.68 -53.55 -61.92
N GLN A 542 104.67 -52.41 -62.64
CA GLN A 542 105.32 -52.27 -63.95
C GLN A 542 106.79 -51.83 -63.85
N GLU A 543 107.20 -51.29 -62.71
CA GLU A 543 108.60 -50.98 -62.38
C GLU A 543 109.37 -52.19 -61.80
N GLN A 544 108.70 -53.33 -61.58
CA GLN A 544 109.30 -54.64 -61.23
C GLN A 544 109.28 -55.59 -62.42
#